data_AF-A0A366BXX7-F1
#
_entry.id   AF-A0A366BXX7-F1
#
_cell.length_a   1.000
_cell.length_b   1.000
_cell.length_c   1.000
_cell.angle_alpha   90.00
_cell.angle_beta   90.00
_cell.angle_gamma   90.00
#
_symmetry.space_group_name_H-M   'P 1'
#
loop_
_entity.id
_entity.type
_entity.pdbx_description
1 polymer ?
#
loop_
_entity_poly.entity_id
_entity_poly.type
_entity_poly.pdbx_seq_one_letter_code
_entity_poly.pdbx_strand_id
1 'polypeptide(L)'
;MSAPFTIRIVWRGIAIRVDYHARRWNGPCDHVEITSDNRVPLPVTETGYRSHFLPAGVVTPDTLEAQVTAWLDEEAAKTEWQHYQEASRQMTLF
;
A
#
# COMPACT_ATOMS: atom_id res chain seq x y z
N MET A 1 -6.53 -14.54 17.57
CA MET A 1 -5.87 -13.85 16.44
C MET A 1 -6.15 -14.64 15.18
N SER A 2 -6.84 -14.06 14.20
CA SER A 2 -7.01 -14.69 12.89
C SER A 2 -5.63 -14.81 12.21
N ALA A 3 -5.45 -15.83 11.37
CA ALA A 3 -4.22 -15.97 10.60
C ALA A 3 -4.00 -14.72 9.72
N PRO A 4 -2.76 -14.21 9.62
CA PRO A 4 -2.45 -13.14 8.70
C PRO A 4 -2.73 -13.59 7.27
N PHE A 5 -3.36 -12.73 6.49
CA PHE A 5 -3.63 -12.95 5.08
C PHE A 5 -2.66 -12.09 4.27
N THR A 6 -1.81 -12.72 3.48
CA THR A 6 -0.80 -12.03 2.66
C THR A 6 -1.13 -12.20 1.20
N ILE A 7 -1.22 -11.08 0.47
CA ILE A 7 -1.35 -11.07 -0.99
C ILE A 7 -0.20 -10.35 -1.64
N ARG A 8 0.01 -10.64 -2.92
CA ARG A 8 0.96 -9.93 -3.76
C ARG A 8 0.22 -9.39 -4.96
N ILE A 9 0.39 -8.09 -5.19
CA ILE A 9 -0.22 -7.37 -6.30
C ILE A 9 0.89 -6.71 -7.12
N VAL A 10 0.63 -6.44 -8.39
CA VAL A 10 1.54 -5.69 -9.26
C VAL A 10 0.86 -4.38 -9.64
N TRP A 11 1.37 -3.27 -9.11
CA TRP A 11 0.83 -1.93 -9.37
C TRP A 11 1.82 -1.13 -10.22
N ARG A 12 1.43 -0.78 -11.45
CA ARG A 12 2.26 -0.03 -12.42
C ARG A 12 3.68 -0.60 -12.62
N GLY A 13 3.81 -1.93 -12.56
CA GLY A 13 5.09 -2.64 -12.67
C GLY A 13 5.88 -2.78 -11.36
N ILE A 14 5.39 -2.23 -10.26
CA ILE A 14 5.97 -2.39 -8.92
C ILE A 14 5.27 -3.55 -8.22
N ALA A 15 6.02 -4.58 -7.83
CA ALA A 15 5.49 -5.66 -7.01
C ALA A 15 5.27 -5.15 -5.58
N ILE A 16 4.09 -5.41 -5.02
CA ILE A 16 3.70 -4.97 -3.68
C ILE A 16 3.17 -6.17 -2.91
N ARG A 17 3.73 -6.39 -1.71
CA ARG A 17 3.21 -7.31 -0.72
C ARG A 17 2.27 -6.56 0.21
N VAL A 18 1.08 -7.10 0.40
CA VAL A 18 0.10 -6.59 1.37
C VAL A 18 -0.12 -7.66 2.42
N ASP A 19 0.21 -7.35 3.67
CA ASP A 19 -0.02 -8.20 4.83
C ASP A 19 -1.23 -7.66 5.60
N TYR A 20 -2.29 -8.47 5.69
CA TYR A 20 -3.55 -8.13 6.35
C TYR A 20 -3.73 -8.90 7.65
N HIS A 21 -4.03 -8.18 8.72
CA HIS A 21 -4.26 -8.72 10.05
C HIS A 21 -5.63 -8.28 10.56
N ALA A 22 -6.59 -9.18 10.50
CA ALA A 22 -7.91 -8.95 11.07
C ALA A 22 -7.85 -8.86 12.59
N ARG A 23 -8.54 -7.86 13.17
CA ARG A 23 -8.65 -7.63 14.62
C ARG A 23 -7.28 -7.71 15.32
N ARG A 24 -6.31 -6.94 14.81
CA ARG A 24 -4.95 -6.90 15.38
C ARG A 24 -5.07 -6.59 16.89
N TRP A 25 -4.35 -7.36 17.71
CA TRP A 25 -4.40 -7.29 19.18
C TRP A 25 -5.79 -7.52 19.83
N ASN A 26 -6.69 -8.24 19.17
CA ASN A 26 -8.11 -8.38 19.58
C ASN A 26 -8.83 -7.03 19.71
N GLY A 27 -8.33 -5.99 19.03
CA GLY A 27 -8.92 -4.66 19.03
C GLY A 27 -10.01 -4.49 17.97
N PRO A 28 -10.66 -3.32 17.95
CA PRO A 28 -11.70 -2.97 16.98
C PRO A 28 -11.14 -2.57 15.61
N CYS A 29 -9.85 -2.81 15.34
CA CYS A 29 -9.17 -2.37 14.12
C CYS A 29 -8.49 -3.53 13.40
N ASP A 30 -8.58 -3.49 12.08
CA ASP A 30 -7.78 -4.29 11.17
C ASP A 30 -6.47 -3.53 10.86
N HIS A 31 -5.41 -4.27 10.58
CA HIS A 31 -4.10 -3.72 10.26
C HIS A 31 -3.65 -4.21 8.88
N VAL A 32 -3.31 -3.26 8.02
CA VAL A 32 -2.83 -3.49 6.65
C VAL A 32 -1.41 -2.95 6.55
N GLU A 33 -0.48 -3.82 6.16
CA GLU A 33 0.90 -3.46 5.90
C GLU A 33 1.17 -3.57 4.41
N ILE A 34 1.59 -2.47 3.79
CA ILE A 34 1.97 -2.41 2.38
C ILE A 34 3.48 -2.34 2.32
N THR A 35 4.09 -3.27 1.60
CA THR A 35 5.53 -3.30 1.33
C THR A 35 5.77 -3.43 -0.15
N SER A 36 6.36 -2.40 -0.76
CA SER A 36 6.89 -2.47 -2.12
C SER A 36 8.12 -3.36 -2.18
N ASP A 37 8.30 -4.01 -3.32
CA ASP A 37 9.55 -4.70 -3.63
C ASP A 37 10.70 -3.72 -3.74
N ASN A 38 11.88 -4.11 -3.26
CA ASN A 38 13.08 -3.26 -3.17
C ASN A 38 12.89 -1.92 -2.43
N ARG A 39 11.83 -1.77 -1.61
CA ARG A 39 11.50 -0.52 -0.91
C ARG A 39 11.32 0.67 -1.85
N VAL A 40 10.81 0.40 -3.05
CA VAL A 40 10.49 1.45 -4.03
C VAL A 40 9.43 2.40 -3.44
N PRO A 41 9.67 3.72 -3.47
CA PRO A 41 8.68 4.69 -3.03
C PRO A 41 7.33 4.49 -3.73
N LEU A 42 6.26 4.55 -2.96
CA LEU A 42 4.87 4.46 -3.41
C LEU A 42 4.15 5.79 -3.12
N PRO A 43 3.03 6.09 -3.79
CA PRO A 43 2.23 7.28 -3.47
C PRO A 43 1.84 7.39 -1.99
N VAL A 44 1.64 6.24 -1.36
CA VAL A 44 1.30 6.14 0.05
C VAL A 44 2.54 6.19 0.97
N THR A 45 3.76 6.00 0.48
CA THR A 45 4.96 5.96 1.34
C THR A 45 6.25 6.25 0.58
N GLU A 46 7.04 7.19 1.07
CA GLU A 46 8.35 7.51 0.50
C GLU A 46 9.40 6.42 0.74
N THR A 47 9.18 5.53 1.71
CA THR A 47 10.14 4.47 2.10
C THR A 47 9.82 3.10 1.51
N GLY A 48 8.71 3.01 0.76
CA GLY A 48 8.21 1.75 0.25
C GLY A 48 7.53 0.84 1.29
N TYR A 49 7.38 1.28 2.54
CA TYR A 49 6.61 0.58 3.58
C TYR A 49 5.55 1.50 4.21
N ARG A 50 4.32 1.01 4.37
CA ARG A 50 3.25 1.70 5.10
C ARG A 50 2.48 0.74 5.99
N SER A 51 2.34 1.11 7.26
CA SER A 51 1.39 0.52 8.20
C SER A 51 0.12 1.38 8.23
N HIS A 52 -1.04 0.75 8.06
CA HIS A 52 -2.33 1.43 8.06
C HIS A 52 -3.36 0.67 8.91
N PHE A 53 -4.08 1.40 9.76
CA PHE A 53 -5.11 0.85 10.65
C PHE A 53 -6.49 1.27 10.17
N LEU A 54 -7.38 0.30 10.04
CA LEU A 54 -8.76 0.50 9.57
C LEU A 54 -9.73 -0.02 10.64
N PRO A 55 -10.95 0.51 10.74
CA PRO A 55 -11.99 -0.11 11.56
C PRO A 55 -12.24 -1.55 11.14
N ALA A 56 -12.49 -2.44 12.10
CA ALA A 56 -12.65 -3.86 11.84
C ALA A 56 -13.87 -4.14 10.95
N GLY A 57 -13.69 -4.97 9.92
CA GLY A 57 -14.76 -5.42 9.02
C GLY A 57 -15.05 -4.49 7.83
N VAL A 58 -14.23 -3.45 7.63
CA VAL A 58 -14.31 -2.58 6.43
C VAL A 58 -13.73 -3.28 5.20
N VAL A 59 -12.75 -4.15 5.39
CA VAL A 59 -12.03 -4.82 4.30
C VAL A 59 -12.14 -6.33 4.48
N THR A 60 -12.36 -7.04 3.38
CA THR A 60 -12.31 -8.50 3.32
C THR A 60 -11.15 -8.95 2.44
N PRO A 61 -10.65 -10.19 2.60
CA PRO A 61 -9.63 -10.76 1.71
C PRO A 61 -9.95 -10.59 0.23
N ASP A 62 -11.23 -10.74 -0.15
CA ASP A 62 -11.69 -10.65 -1.54
C ASP A 62 -11.70 -9.21 -2.10
N THR A 63 -11.80 -8.20 -1.22
CA THR A 63 -11.84 -6.78 -1.62
C THR A 63 -10.53 -6.07 -1.36
N LEU A 64 -9.60 -6.68 -0.63
CA LEU A 64 -8.34 -6.09 -0.19
C LEU A 64 -7.48 -5.64 -1.37
N GLU A 65 -7.33 -6.48 -2.39
CA GLU A 65 -6.55 -6.15 -3.58
C GLU A 65 -7.10 -4.92 -4.31
N ALA A 66 -8.42 -4.90 -4.55
CA ALA A 66 -9.08 -3.79 -5.22
C ALA A 66 -9.02 -2.49 -4.40
N GLN A 67 -9.24 -2.56 -3.08
CA GLN A 67 -9.16 -1.40 -2.19
C GLN A 67 -7.75 -0.83 -2.10
N VAL A 68 -6.72 -1.69 -1.97
CA VAL A 68 -5.33 -1.23 -1.95
C VAL A 68 -4.93 -0.62 -3.29
N THR A 69 -5.37 -1.21 -4.40
CA THR A 69 -5.09 -0.68 -5.75
C THR A 69 -5.74 0.68 -5.96
N ALA A 70 -7.03 0.81 -5.62
CA ALA A 70 -7.77 2.07 -5.70
C ALA A 70 -7.10 3.15 -4.83
N TRP A 71 -6.70 2.80 -3.61
CA TRP A 71 -6.00 3.73 -2.72
C TRP A 71 -4.65 4.20 -3.30
N LEU A 72 -3.87 3.29 -3.89
CA LEU A 72 -2.63 3.65 -4.57
C LEU A 72 -2.88 4.58 -5.76
N ASP A 73 -3.92 4.33 -6.55
CA ASP A 73 -4.26 5.17 -7.70
C ASP A 73 -4.79 6.56 -7.29
N GLU A 74 -5.61 6.65 -6.24
CA GLU A 74 -6.08 7.91 -5.69
C GLU A 74 -4.93 8.78 -5.17
N GLU A 75 -4.01 8.19 -4.41
CA GLU A 75 -2.82 8.89 -3.92
C GLU A 75 -1.86 9.23 -5.07
N ALA A 76 -1.79 8.38 -6.11
CA ALA A 76 -0.99 8.67 -7.30
C ALA A 76 -1.56 9.80 -8.16
N ALA A 77 -2.86 10.10 -8.05
CA ALA A 77 -3.50 11.20 -8.75
C ALA A 77 -3.21 12.56 -8.11
N LYS A 78 -2.66 12.60 -6.89
CA LYS A 78 -2.31 13.84 -6.20
C LYS A 78 -1.11 14.52 -6.87
N THR A 79 -1.18 15.84 -6.96
CA THR A 79 -0.16 16.68 -7.59
C THR A 79 1.21 16.50 -6.93
N GLU A 80 1.26 16.32 -5.62
CA GLU A 80 2.49 16.10 -4.86
C GLU A 80 3.23 14.84 -5.34
N TRP A 81 2.50 13.74 -5.57
CA TRP A 81 3.09 12.51 -6.06
C TRP A 81 3.53 12.63 -7.52
N GLN A 82 2.74 13.32 -8.36
CA GLN A 82 3.12 13.57 -9.75
C GLN A 82 4.43 14.36 -9.84
N HIS A 83 4.57 15.43 -9.04
CA HIS A 83 5.81 16.20 -8.96
C HIS A 83 6.99 15.35 -8.48
N TYR A 84 6.79 14.48 -7.48
CA TYR A 84 7.81 13.54 -7.03
C TYR A 84 8.26 12.59 -8.16
N GLN A 85 7.31 12.03 -8.92
CA GLN A 85 7.61 11.16 -10.05
C GLN A 85 8.38 11.89 -11.15
N GLU A 86 8.01 13.12 -11.48
CA GLU A 86 8.71 13.95 -12.45
C GLU A 86 10.13 14.31 -12.00
N ALA A 87 10.30 14.73 -10.75
CA ALA A 87 11.61 15.04 -10.19
C ALA A 87 12.53 13.81 -10.14
N SER A 88 11.99 12.64 -9.76
CA SER A 88 12.73 11.37 -9.75
C SER A 88 13.22 10.99 -11.16
N ARG A 89 12.38 11.18 -12.18
CA ARG A 89 12.76 10.96 -13.59
C ARG A 89 13.85 11.92 -14.06
N GLN A 90 13.78 13.20 -13.65
CA GLN A 90 14.76 14.21 -14.04
C GLN A 90 16.12 14.04 -13.33
N MET A 91 16.16 13.51 -12.11
CA MET A 91 17.42 13.24 -11.39
C MET A 91 18.21 12.03 -11.91
N THR A 92 17.68 11.29 -12.90
CA THR A 92 18.37 10.14 -13.52
C THR A 92 19.20 10.54 -14.76
N LEU A 93 19.49 11.83 -14.96
CA LEU A 93 20.17 12.38 -16.14
C LEU A 93 21.72 12.39 -16.09
N PHE A 94 22.36 11.46 -15.37
CA PHE A 94 23.83 11.36 -15.34
C PHE A 94 24.34 9.96 -15.67
#